data_AF-F9U8H7-F1
#
_entry.id   AF-F9U8H7-F1
#
_cell.length_a   1.000
_cell.length_b   1.000
_cell.length_c   1.000
_cell.angle_alpha   90.00
_cell.angle_beta   90.00
_cell.angle_gamma   90.00
#
_symmetry.space_group_name_H-M   'P 1'
#
loop_
_entity.id
_entity.type
_entity.pdbx_description
1 polymer ?
#
loop_
_entity_poly.entity_id
_entity_poly.type
_entity_poly.pdbx_seq_one_letter_code
_entity_poly.pdbx_strand_id
1 'polypeptide(L)' 'MATTVSCPRCGKSVVWGPQSPWRPFCSERCRLVDLGEWLDENRRIPGTEDDLDDDSPISEHSPGAH' A
#
# COMPACT_ATOMS: atom_id res chain seq x y z
N MET A 1 -3.46 -26.81 3.68
CA MET A 1 -2.35 -26.15 4.39
C MET A 1 -2.72 -24.70 4.57
N ALA A 2 -2.47 -24.10 5.74
CA ALA A 2 -2.73 -22.67 5.96
C ALA A 2 -1.47 -21.87 5.61
N THR A 3 -1.61 -20.86 4.75
CA THR A 3 -0.51 -19.95 4.38
C THR A 3 -0.08 -19.17 5.62
N THR A 4 1.22 -18.98 5.84
CA THR A 4 1.74 -18.18 6.95
C THR A 4 2.59 -17.05 6.38
N VAL A 5 2.40 -15.84 6.91
CA VAL A 5 3.13 -14.64 6.49
C VAL A 5 3.81 -13.97 7.69
N SER A 6 4.82 -13.14 7.43
CA SER A 6 5.49 -12.35 8.47
C SER A 6 4.76 -11.02 8.66
N CYS A 7 4.50 -10.65 9.93
CA CYS A 7 3.95 -9.33 10.25
C CYS A 7 4.93 -8.23 9.79
N PRO A 8 4.53 -7.29 8.94
CA PRO A 8 5.44 -6.29 8.38
C PRO A 8 5.93 -5.29 9.43
N ARG A 9 5.27 -5.20 10.59
CA ARG A 9 5.65 -4.30 11.68
C ARG A 9 6.66 -4.88 12.67
N CYS A 10 6.56 -6.18 12.96
CA CYS A 10 7.34 -6.80 14.04
C CYS A 10 7.90 -8.19 13.72
N GLY A 11 7.69 -8.71 12.51
CA GLY A 11 8.23 -9.98 12.03
C GLY A 11 7.54 -11.25 12.55
N LYS A 12 6.60 -11.16 13.50
CA LYS A 12 5.88 -12.33 14.02
C LYS A 12 5.11 -13.06 12.92
N SER A 13 5.12 -14.38 12.96
CA SER A 13 4.35 -15.22 12.03
C SER A 13 2.84 -15.06 12.25
N VAL A 14 2.09 -14.94 11.16
CA VAL A 14 0.64 -14.78 11.12
C VAL A 14 0.03 -15.80 10.19
N VAL A 15 -0.91 -16.61 10.68
CA VAL A 15 -1.62 -17.58 9.86
C VAL A 15 -2.69 -16.87 9.02
N TRP A 16 -2.67 -17.08 7.72
CA TRP A 16 -3.66 -16.59 6.77
C TRP A 16 -4.95 -17.43 6.90
N GLY A 17 -6.05 -16.85 7.40
CA GLY A 17 -7.28 -17.59 7.70
C GLY A 17 -8.43 -16.67 8.11
N PRO A 18 -9.35 -17.02 9.02
CA PRO A 18 -10.22 -16.07 9.73
C PRO A 18 -9.74 -15.71 11.15
N GLN A 19 -8.97 -16.58 11.81
CA GLN A 19 -8.48 -16.47 13.19
C GLN A 19 -7.52 -15.30 13.51
N SER A 20 -6.97 -14.65 12.49
CA SER A 20 -6.06 -13.51 12.58
C SER A 20 -6.72 -12.28 11.93
N PRO A 21 -7.72 -11.66 12.58
CA PRO A 21 -8.57 -10.63 11.96
C PRO A 21 -7.80 -9.41 11.43
N TRP A 22 -6.57 -9.20 11.91
CA TRP A 22 -5.71 -8.07 11.57
C TRP A 22 -4.65 -8.38 10.51
N ARG A 23 -4.72 -9.52 9.80
CA ARG A 23 -3.76 -9.87 8.74
C ARG A 23 -3.54 -8.71 7.75
N PRO A 24 -2.29 -8.48 7.28
CA PRO A 24 -1.08 -9.29 7.53
C PRO A 24 -0.43 -9.04 8.90
N PHE A 25 -1.01 -8.19 9.76
CA PHE A 25 -0.47 -7.87 11.08
C PHE A 25 -0.84 -8.91 12.13
N CYS A 26 0.05 -9.10 13.12
CA CYS A 26 -0.20 -10.03 14.22
C CYS A 26 -1.21 -9.49 15.25
N SER A 27 -1.50 -8.19 15.24
CA SER A 27 -2.44 -7.54 16.16
C SER A 27 -2.90 -6.18 15.63
N GLU A 28 -4.00 -5.67 16.18
CA GLU A 28 -4.52 -4.33 15.91
C GLU A 28 -3.46 -3.25 16.16
N ARG A 29 -2.72 -3.37 17.27
CA ARG A 29 -1.62 -2.44 17.59
C ARG A 29 -0.59 -2.35 16.47
N CYS A 30 -0.21 -3.47 15.86
CA CYS A 30 0.77 -3.45 14.77
C CYS A 30 0.21 -2.75 13.52
N ARG A 31 -1.09 -2.93 13.22
CA ARG A 31 -1.78 -2.24 12.13
C ARG A 31 -1.82 -0.73 12.36
N LEU A 32 -2.21 -0.30 13.57
CA LEU A 32 -2.35 1.12 13.90
C LEU A 32 -1.01 1.86 13.90
N VAL A 33 0.04 1.22 14.43
CA VAL A 33 1.38 1.84 14.42
C VAL A 33 1.92 1.95 13.01
N ASP A 34 1.70 0.94 12.16
CA ASP A 34 2.10 1.02 10.74
C ASP A 34 1.40 2.19 10.05
N LEU A 35 0.09 2.34 10.25
CA LEU A 35 -0.68 3.48 9.75
C LEU A 35 -0.13 4.82 10.26
N GLY A 36 0.23 4.91 11.54
CA GLY A 36 0.84 6.11 12.13
C GLY A 36 2.11 6.53 11.39
N GLU A 37 3.01 5.59 11.08
CA GLU A 37 4.25 5.91 10.36
C GLU A 37 4.04 6.45 8.94
N TRP A 38 2.94 6.07 8.29
CA TRP A 38 2.57 6.65 6.99
C TRP A 38 2.02 8.07 7.14
N LEU A 39 1.19 8.31 8.15
CA LEU A 39 0.64 9.63 8.44
C LEU A 39 1.73 10.62 8.86
N ASP A 40 2.74 10.14 9.59
CA ASP A 40 3.90 10.92 10.03
C ASP A 40 4.99 11.07 8.94
N GLU A 41 4.69 10.70 7.68
CA GLU A 41 5.63 10.75 6.52
C GLU A 41 6.95 9.99 6.72
N ASN A 42 6.98 9.08 7.69
CA ASN A 42 8.16 8.30 8.07
C ASN A 42 8.38 7.11 7.12
N ARG A 43 7.40 6.80 6.27
CA ARG A 43 7.49 5.86 5.16
C ARG A 43 7.33 6.63 3.85
N ARG A 44 8.36 6.58 2.99
CA ARG A 44 8.32 7.12 1.63
C ARG A 44 8.50 6.02 0.61
N ILE A 45 7.76 6.13 -0.48
CA ILE A 45 8.07 5.40 -1.71
C ILE A 45 9.13 6.24 -2.43
N PRO A 46 10.33 5.71 -2.68
CA PRO A 46 11.31 6.42 -3.48
C PRO A 46 10.75 6.64 -4.88
N GLY A 47 10.78 7.88 -5.37
CA GLY A 47 10.48 8.17 -6.77
C GLY A 47 11.61 7.64 -7.66
N THR A 48 11.24 7.14 -8.83
CA THR A 48 12.19 6.97 -9.94
C THR A 48 12.38 8.34 -10.60
N GLU A 49 13.61 8.65 -11.02
CA GLU A 49 13.95 9.94 -11.66
C GLU A 49 13.16 10.18 -12.98
N ASP A 50 12.45 9.16 -13.47
CA ASP A 50 11.65 9.15 -14.71
C ASP A 50 10.18 9.61 -14.52
N ASP A 51 9.71 9.82 -13.28
CA ASP A 51 8.32 10.22 -12.98
C ASP A 51 8.06 11.74 -13.09
N LEU A 52 8.98 12.52 -13.66
CA LEU A 52 8.90 13.99 -13.69
C LEU A 52 8.38 14.60 -15.01
N ASP A 53 7.92 13.79 -15.96
CA ASP A 53 7.46 14.27 -17.27
C ASP A 53 6.08 13.70 -17.67
N ASP A 54 5.05 13.82 -16.81
CA ASP A 54 3.64 13.65 -17.21
C ASP A 54 2.89 14.99 -17.21
N ASP A 55 3.39 15.96 -17.96
CA ASP A 55 2.59 17.07 -18.50
C ASP A 55 2.18 16.73 -19.94
N SER A 56 1.62 15.54 -20.16
CA SER A 56 0.99 15.22 -21.44
C SER A 56 -0.36 15.95 -21.52
N PRO A 57 -0.57 16.89 -22.46
CA PRO A 57 -1.86 17.55 -22.59
C PRO A 57 -2.93 16.52 -22.92
N ILE A 58 -3.96 16.43 -22.07
CA ILE A 58 -5.17 15.65 -22.28
C ILE A 58 -5.77 16.08 -23.63
N SER A 59 -5.57 15.27 -24.67
CA SER A 59 -6.09 15.58 -26.00
C SER A 59 -7.62 15.53 -25.96
N GLU A 60 -8.27 16.71 -25.99
CA GLU A 60 -9.71 16.86 -26.15
C GLU A 60 -10.19 16.05 -27.37
N HIS A 61 -10.95 14.99 -27.13
CA HIS A 61 -11.71 14.33 -28.19
C HIS A 61 -12.86 15.26 -28.61
N SER A 62 -12.64 16.05 -29.66
CA SER A 62 -13.71 16.78 -30.32
C SER A 62 -14.62 15.79 -31.07
N PRO A 63 -15.95 15.79 -30.87
CA PRO A 63 -16.85 14.91 -31.60
C PRO A 63 -16.96 15.44 -33.04
N GLY A 64 -16.40 14.68 -33.99
CA GLY A 64 -16.44 15.02 -35.41
C GLY A 64 -17.88 15.05 -35.93
N ALA A 65 -18.25 16.18 -36.53
CA ALA A 65 -19.42 16.31 -37.39
C ALA A 65 -19.16 15.56 -38.72
N HIS A 66 -20.14 14.76 -39.13
CA HIS A 66 -20.39 14.37 -40.52
C HIS A 66 -21.90 14.37 -40.75
#